data_AF-A0A352DQ80-F1
#
_entry.id   AF-A0A352DQ80-F1
#
_cell.length_a   1.000
_cell.length_b   1.000
_cell.length_c   1.000
_cell.angle_alpha   90.00
_cell.angle_beta   90.00
_cell.angle_gamma   90.00
#
_symmetry.space_group_name_H-M   'P 1'
#
loop_
_entity.id
_entity.type
_entity.pdbx_description
1 polymer ?
#
loop_
_entity_poly.entity_id
_entity_poly.type
_entity_poly.pdbx_seq_one_letter_code
_entity_poly.pdbx_strand_id
1 'polypeptide(L)'
;MDRAERRGACKEGGRRARHDLRGAGRHRLVSKEVSRRVQYARKAIAEGREQNHGDYQKLCGLALDKNGNKSQYNCEKWKFLLDALFRCSSECCSVMKKNPMKQYEKETGRMPIVATMACESRLRKEHWLIHGCNAFDAKRPRSQPMSFWTEQDVLEYIYTRKIPYASVYGDIFIGEDGKYHTTGAQRTGCMFCMFGCHLEKEPNRFQKLAETHPKIYDYCIGGGAEMDGVWQPDNHGLGLGKVLGYIGVNYEKPSDAEGG
;
A
#
# COMPACT_ATOMS: atom_id res chain seq x y z
N MET A 1 24.91 -18.56 17.59
CA MET A 1 24.24 -17.25 17.46
C MET A 1 23.24 -17.09 18.57
N ASP A 2 23.66 -16.35 19.58
CA ASP A 2 23.01 -16.21 20.88
C ASP A 2 21.75 -15.33 20.78
N ARG A 3 20.80 -15.52 21.70
CA ARG A 3 19.51 -14.81 21.75
C ARG A 3 19.68 -13.29 21.90
N ALA A 4 20.82 -12.87 22.46
CA ALA A 4 21.22 -11.46 22.60
C ALA A 4 21.63 -10.83 21.25
N GLU A 5 22.39 -11.54 20.41
CA GLU A 5 22.84 -11.05 19.10
C GLU A 5 21.66 -10.83 18.13
N ARG A 6 20.65 -11.72 18.18
CA ARG A 6 19.42 -11.57 17.37
C ARG A 6 18.60 -10.35 17.76
N ARG A 7 18.60 -9.97 19.05
CA ARG A 7 17.94 -8.76 19.55
C ARG A 7 18.70 -7.48 19.20
N GLY A 8 20.04 -7.54 19.15
CA GLY A 8 20.90 -6.45 18.67
C GLY A 8 20.69 -6.14 17.20
N ALA A 9 20.74 -7.16 16.33
CA ALA A 9 20.52 -7.02 14.90
C ALA A 9 19.12 -6.50 14.52
N CYS A 10 18.09 -6.89 15.28
CA CYS A 10 16.71 -6.39 15.08
C CYS A 10 16.56 -4.91 15.48
N LYS A 11 17.25 -4.46 16.55
CA LYS A 11 17.27 -3.05 16.98
C LYS A 11 18.07 -2.16 16.01
N GLU A 12 19.19 -2.64 15.48
CA GLU A 12 19.98 -1.90 14.48
C GLU A 12 19.30 -1.85 13.10
N GLY A 13 18.68 -2.95 12.66
CA GLY A 13 17.85 -2.99 11.46
C GLY A 13 16.65 -2.04 11.55
N GLY A 14 16.01 -1.94 12.73
CA GLY A 14 14.94 -0.99 13.00
C GLY A 14 15.39 0.48 13.14
N ARG A 15 16.66 0.75 13.46
CA ARG A 15 17.25 2.12 13.45
C ARG A 15 17.66 2.54 12.04
N ARG A 16 18.26 1.64 11.24
CA ARG A 16 18.55 1.91 9.81
C ARG A 16 17.29 2.12 8.99
N ALA A 17 16.23 1.31 9.20
CA ALA A 17 14.95 1.51 8.52
C ALA A 17 14.28 2.86 8.85
N ARG A 18 14.49 3.39 10.07
CA ARG A 18 14.01 4.72 10.47
C ARG A 18 14.83 5.87 9.88
N HIS A 19 16.08 5.62 9.49
CA HIS A 19 16.93 6.60 8.83
C HIS A 19 16.67 6.62 7.31
N ASP A 20 16.33 5.49 6.71
CA ASP A 20 16.06 5.37 5.27
C ASP A 20 14.67 5.94 4.88
N LEU A 21 13.73 6.00 5.83
CA LEU A 21 12.48 6.77 5.68
C LEU A 21 12.72 8.30 5.62
N ARG A 22 13.86 8.79 6.11
CA ARG A 22 14.26 10.21 6.02
C ARG A 22 14.95 10.55 4.70
N GLY A 23 15.28 9.57 3.86
CA GLY A 23 16.10 9.76 2.66
C GLY A 23 15.42 10.43 1.45
N ALA A 24 14.14 10.78 1.55
CA ALA A 24 13.45 11.80 0.74
C ALA A 24 11.95 11.69 1.04
N GLY A 25 11.36 12.74 1.64
CA GLY A 25 9.95 12.80 2.02
C GLY A 25 8.98 12.47 0.89
N ARG A 26 8.69 11.17 0.76
CA ARG A 26 7.92 10.60 -0.35
C ARG A 26 6.68 9.90 0.20
N HIS A 27 5.53 10.37 -0.23
CA HIS A 27 4.21 9.95 0.23
C HIS A 27 3.58 8.92 -0.72
N ARG A 28 2.75 8.04 -0.16
CA ARG A 28 2.16 6.88 -0.85
C ARG A 28 0.71 7.18 -1.24
N LEU A 29 0.48 7.83 -2.37
CA LEU A 29 -0.86 8.30 -2.72
C LEU A 29 -1.58 7.38 -3.68
N VAL A 30 -2.90 7.27 -3.46
CA VAL A 30 -3.86 6.65 -4.38
C VAL A 30 -3.59 5.17 -4.59
N SER A 31 -2.58 4.84 -5.39
CA SER A 31 -2.12 3.49 -5.64
C SER A 31 -0.62 3.49 -5.92
N LYS A 32 -0.02 2.30 -5.85
CA LYS A 32 1.37 2.08 -6.23
C LYS A 32 1.67 2.59 -7.64
N GLU A 33 0.74 2.38 -8.56
CA GLU A 33 0.89 2.75 -9.95
C GLU A 33 0.81 4.27 -10.16
N VAL A 34 -0.19 4.93 -9.57
CA VAL A 34 -0.35 6.40 -9.68
C VAL A 34 0.84 7.10 -9.05
N SER A 35 1.26 6.70 -7.84
CA SER A 35 2.45 7.27 -7.19
C SER A 35 3.72 7.09 -8.02
N ARG A 36 3.90 5.91 -8.65
CA ARG A 36 5.03 5.65 -9.56
C ARG A 36 4.98 6.60 -10.76
N ARG A 37 3.81 6.75 -11.39
CA ARG A 37 3.64 7.60 -12.58
C ARG A 37 3.94 9.06 -12.27
N VAL A 38 3.43 9.60 -11.16
CA VAL A 38 3.71 10.98 -10.73
C VAL A 38 5.21 11.18 -10.51
N GLN A 39 5.87 10.24 -9.83
CA GLN A 39 7.31 10.30 -9.58
C GLN A 39 8.12 10.40 -10.89
N TYR A 40 7.88 9.50 -11.84
CA TYR A 40 8.66 9.49 -13.09
C TYR A 40 8.23 10.57 -14.08
N ALA A 41 6.96 10.99 -14.08
CA ALA A 41 6.51 12.11 -14.87
C ALA A 41 7.17 13.42 -14.43
N ARG A 42 7.25 13.69 -13.12
CA ARG A 42 8.00 14.85 -12.60
C ARG A 42 9.47 14.83 -12.98
N LYS A 43 10.10 13.65 -12.91
CA LYS A 43 11.48 13.48 -13.36
C LYS A 43 11.62 13.81 -14.86
N ALA A 44 10.69 13.33 -15.69
CA ALA A 44 10.70 13.62 -17.11
C ALA A 44 10.48 15.10 -17.43
N ILE A 45 9.61 15.80 -16.69
CA ILE A 45 9.39 17.25 -16.81
C ILE A 45 10.67 18.02 -16.46
N ALA A 46 11.33 17.67 -15.35
CA ALA A 46 12.60 18.30 -14.96
C ALA A 46 13.72 18.07 -15.99
N GLU A 47 13.63 17.00 -16.78
CA GLU A 47 14.57 16.63 -17.85
C GLU A 47 14.12 17.13 -19.24
N GLY A 48 12.99 17.85 -19.35
CA GLY A 48 12.47 18.40 -20.61
C GLY A 48 12.03 17.34 -21.63
N ARG A 49 11.63 16.15 -21.17
CA ARG A 49 11.30 14.99 -22.02
C ARG A 49 9.91 14.41 -21.75
N GLU A 50 9.03 15.18 -21.14
CA GLU A 50 7.69 14.76 -20.73
C GLU A 50 6.80 14.36 -21.90
N GLN A 51 6.94 15.03 -23.05
CA GLN A 51 6.12 14.75 -24.25
C GLN A 51 6.29 13.31 -24.76
N ASN A 52 7.50 12.75 -24.62
CA ASN A 52 7.82 11.38 -25.02
C ASN A 52 7.73 10.39 -23.84
N HIS A 53 7.31 10.84 -22.65
CA HIS A 53 7.30 10.00 -21.46
C HIS A 53 5.94 9.37 -21.21
N GLY A 54 5.86 8.05 -21.33
CA GLY A 54 4.60 7.32 -21.23
C GLY A 54 3.86 7.43 -19.90
N ASP A 55 4.51 7.73 -18.77
CA ASP A 55 3.79 7.99 -17.50
C ASP A 55 3.18 9.40 -17.46
N TYR A 56 3.83 10.38 -18.10
CA TYR A 56 3.29 11.74 -18.22
C TYR A 56 2.08 11.75 -19.16
N GLN A 57 2.20 11.12 -20.33
CA GLN A 57 1.09 10.97 -21.27
C GLN A 57 -0.14 10.32 -20.62
N LYS A 58 0.05 9.29 -19.79
CA LYS A 58 -1.06 8.65 -19.04
C LYS A 58 -1.69 9.57 -17.99
N LEU A 59 -0.90 10.40 -17.33
CA LEU A 59 -1.40 11.42 -16.39
C LEU A 59 -2.10 12.58 -17.11
N CYS A 60 -1.80 12.82 -18.38
CA CYS A 60 -2.48 13.84 -19.18
C CYS A 60 -3.64 13.29 -20.03
N GLY A 61 -3.93 11.98 -19.96
CA GLY A 61 -5.00 11.37 -20.75
C GLY A 61 -4.67 11.18 -22.24
N LEU A 62 -3.40 11.33 -22.61
CA LEU A 62 -2.91 11.34 -23.99
C LEU A 62 -2.53 9.94 -24.52
N ALA A 63 -2.44 8.93 -23.66
CA ALA A 63 -2.05 7.60 -24.10
C ALA A 63 -3.20 6.92 -24.84
N LEU A 64 -2.90 6.31 -25.98
CA LEU A 64 -3.83 5.52 -26.80
C LEU A 64 -3.60 4.01 -26.59
N ASP A 65 -4.62 3.22 -26.86
CA ASP A 65 -4.52 1.76 -26.97
C ASP A 65 -4.07 1.33 -28.37
N LYS A 66 -3.98 0.02 -28.59
CA LYS A 66 -3.56 -0.56 -29.89
C LYS A 66 -4.52 -0.23 -31.04
N ASN A 67 -5.76 0.15 -30.74
CA ASN A 67 -6.80 0.46 -31.70
C ASN A 67 -6.96 1.98 -31.91
N GLY A 68 -6.09 2.80 -31.31
CA GLY A 68 -6.16 4.26 -31.39
C GLY A 68 -7.19 4.91 -30.44
N ASN A 69 -7.86 4.13 -29.58
CA ASN A 69 -8.79 4.68 -28.59
C ASN A 69 -8.06 5.16 -27.35
N LYS A 70 -8.73 5.98 -26.53
CA LYS A 70 -8.19 6.43 -25.25
C LYS A 70 -7.87 5.23 -24.34
N SER A 71 -6.62 5.15 -23.89
CA SER A 71 -6.16 4.04 -23.08
C SER A 71 -6.93 3.94 -21.75
N GLN A 72 -7.42 2.74 -21.41
CA GLN A 72 -7.96 2.44 -20.08
C GLN A 72 -6.96 2.67 -18.93
N TYR A 73 -5.67 2.77 -19.27
CA TYR A 73 -4.61 3.05 -18.31
C TYR A 73 -4.41 4.54 -18.08
N ASN A 74 -5.16 5.44 -18.72
CA ASN A 74 -5.10 6.86 -18.44
C ASN A 74 -5.61 7.16 -17.02
N CYS A 75 -5.04 8.20 -16.41
CA CYS A 75 -5.32 8.58 -15.02
C CYS A 75 -5.33 10.10 -14.84
N GLU A 76 -5.94 10.81 -15.79
CA GLU A 76 -6.00 12.28 -15.83
C GLU A 76 -6.59 12.93 -14.58
N LYS A 77 -7.49 12.24 -13.88
CA LYS A 77 -8.04 12.71 -12.60
C LYS A 77 -6.96 12.96 -11.53
N TRP A 78 -5.77 12.37 -11.69
CA TRP A 78 -4.64 12.53 -10.76
C TRP A 78 -3.55 13.46 -11.30
N LYS A 79 -3.78 14.17 -12.41
CA LYS A 79 -2.80 15.09 -13.02
C LYS A 79 -2.34 16.17 -12.03
N PHE A 80 -3.26 16.69 -11.22
CA PHE A 80 -2.98 17.72 -10.21
C PHE A 80 -1.94 17.30 -9.14
N LEU A 81 -1.64 16.00 -9.03
CA LEU A 81 -0.53 15.52 -8.19
C LEU A 81 0.84 15.88 -8.77
N LEU A 82 0.94 16.33 -10.03
CA LEU A 82 2.17 16.88 -10.60
C LEU A 82 2.55 18.19 -9.93
N ASP A 83 1.57 18.97 -9.47
CA ASP A 83 1.77 20.30 -8.85
C ASP A 83 1.85 20.24 -7.32
N ALA A 84 1.66 19.07 -6.72
CA ALA A 84 1.66 18.89 -5.28
C ALA A 84 2.99 19.30 -4.61
N LEU A 85 2.92 19.98 -3.47
CA LEU A 85 4.09 20.46 -2.71
C LEU A 85 4.88 19.35 -1.99
N PHE A 86 4.60 18.08 -2.24
CA PHE A 86 5.30 16.93 -1.65
C PHE A 86 5.65 15.93 -2.74
N ARG A 87 6.59 15.00 -2.47
CA ARG A 87 6.94 13.94 -3.44
C ARG A 87 6.02 12.73 -3.27
N CYS A 88 5.66 12.08 -4.39
CA CYS A 88 4.92 10.81 -4.39
C CYS A 88 5.88 9.65 -4.69
N SER A 89 5.71 8.50 -4.02
CA SER A 89 6.45 7.29 -4.36
C SER A 89 5.85 6.01 -3.80
N SER A 90 6.28 4.88 -4.38
CA SER A 90 6.02 3.53 -3.87
C SER A 90 7.27 2.83 -3.32
N GLU A 91 8.39 3.55 -3.20
CA GLU A 91 9.71 3.00 -2.91
C GLU A 91 9.82 2.36 -1.52
N CYS A 92 9.06 2.83 -0.53
CA CYS A 92 9.09 2.26 0.82
C CYS A 92 8.70 0.76 0.82
N CYS A 93 7.87 0.32 -0.12
CA CYS A 93 7.55 -1.11 -0.28
C CYS A 93 8.74 -1.89 -0.87
N SER A 94 9.57 -1.25 -1.69
CA SER A 94 10.81 -1.84 -2.19
C SER A 94 11.80 -2.01 -1.04
N VAL A 95 12.07 -0.93 -0.30
CA VAL A 95 13.01 -0.91 0.84
C VAL A 95 12.57 -1.86 1.95
N MET A 96 11.35 -1.72 2.45
CA MET A 96 10.94 -2.43 3.68
C MET A 96 10.44 -3.85 3.43
N LYS A 97 10.03 -4.19 2.21
CA LYS A 97 9.41 -5.50 1.92
C LYS A 97 10.18 -6.27 0.86
N LYS A 98 10.31 -5.71 -0.35
CA LYS A 98 10.87 -6.47 -1.49
C LYS A 98 12.35 -6.79 -1.34
N ASN A 99 13.16 -5.82 -0.90
CA ASN A 99 14.60 -6.00 -0.81
C ASN A 99 14.97 -7.04 0.27
N PRO A 100 14.41 -7.00 1.50
CA PRO A 100 14.62 -8.04 2.49
C PRO A 100 14.21 -9.44 2.01
N MET A 101 13.06 -9.57 1.33
CA MET A 101 12.62 -10.86 0.79
C MET A 101 13.59 -11.40 -0.29
N LYS A 102 14.03 -10.56 -1.23
CA LYS A 102 15.02 -10.95 -2.24
C LYS A 102 16.36 -11.36 -1.63
N GLN A 103 16.78 -10.64 -0.59
CA GLN A 103 18.00 -10.97 0.14
C GLN A 103 17.87 -12.36 0.80
N TYR A 104 16.78 -12.60 1.52
CA TYR A 104 16.50 -13.90 2.15
C TYR A 104 16.44 -15.05 1.13
N GLU A 105 15.81 -14.85 -0.03
CA GLU A 105 15.78 -15.83 -1.12
C GLU A 105 17.20 -16.16 -1.61
N LYS A 106 18.04 -15.13 -1.84
CA LYS A 106 19.42 -15.31 -2.29
C LYS A 106 20.27 -16.05 -1.26
N GLU A 107 20.10 -15.73 0.03
CA GLU A 107 20.88 -16.31 1.12
C GLU A 107 20.50 -17.76 1.42
N THR A 108 19.22 -18.12 1.24
CA THR A 108 18.71 -19.44 1.68
C THR A 108 18.36 -20.39 0.53
N GLY A 109 18.25 -19.89 -0.70
CA GLY A 109 17.74 -20.66 -1.85
C GLY A 109 16.25 -21.02 -1.75
N ARG A 110 15.53 -20.57 -0.70
CA ARG A 110 14.12 -20.90 -0.49
C ARG A 110 13.24 -20.09 -1.43
N MET A 111 12.25 -20.77 -2.03
CA MET A 111 11.26 -20.15 -2.90
C MET A 111 9.95 -19.87 -2.16
N PRO A 112 9.26 -18.77 -2.45
CA PRO A 112 8.08 -18.38 -1.71
C PRO A 112 6.82 -19.16 -2.13
N ILE A 113 6.05 -19.58 -1.13
CA ILE A 113 4.64 -19.96 -1.28
C ILE A 113 3.81 -18.77 -0.82
N VAL A 114 2.96 -18.23 -1.69
CA VAL A 114 2.23 -16.97 -1.47
C VAL A 114 0.73 -17.18 -1.59
N ALA A 115 -0.01 -16.76 -0.56
CA ALA A 115 -1.47 -16.86 -0.51
C ALA A 115 -2.18 -15.69 -1.22
N THR A 116 -1.71 -15.28 -2.39
CA THR A 116 -2.44 -14.31 -3.22
C THR A 116 -3.53 -15.01 -4.01
N MET A 117 -4.75 -14.50 -3.96
CA MET A 117 -5.93 -14.96 -4.70
C MET A 117 -6.10 -14.17 -6.01
N ALA A 118 -6.57 -14.83 -7.07
CA ALA A 118 -6.83 -14.21 -8.37
C ALA A 118 -7.96 -13.17 -8.29
N CYS A 119 -8.93 -13.38 -7.40
CA CYS A 119 -10.07 -12.49 -7.18
C CYS A 119 -9.69 -11.10 -6.63
N GLU A 120 -8.49 -10.94 -6.07
CA GLU A 120 -8.09 -9.69 -5.40
C GLU A 120 -7.71 -8.56 -6.36
N SER A 121 -7.36 -8.88 -7.62
CA SER A 121 -7.08 -7.86 -8.64
C SER A 121 -6.97 -8.46 -10.04
N ARG A 122 -7.25 -7.63 -11.06
CA ARG A 122 -7.04 -8.00 -12.47
C ARG A 122 -5.64 -8.54 -12.74
N LEU A 123 -4.60 -7.89 -12.22
CA LEU A 123 -3.21 -8.30 -12.44
C LEU A 123 -2.91 -9.69 -11.83
N ARG A 124 -3.48 -10.01 -10.67
CA ARG A 124 -3.33 -11.35 -10.07
C ARG A 124 -4.04 -12.40 -10.91
N LYS A 125 -5.25 -12.09 -11.42
CA LYS A 125 -5.98 -12.95 -12.35
C LYS A 125 -5.21 -13.20 -13.65
N GLU A 126 -4.70 -12.15 -14.28
CA GLU A 126 -3.88 -12.27 -15.51
C GLU A 126 -2.64 -13.13 -15.26
N HIS A 127 -1.88 -12.87 -14.19
CA HIS A 127 -0.70 -13.66 -13.85
C HIS A 127 -1.06 -15.13 -13.57
N TRP A 128 -2.19 -15.37 -12.92
CA TRP A 128 -2.69 -16.73 -12.67
C TRP A 128 -3.03 -17.47 -13.97
N LEU A 129 -3.70 -16.80 -14.92
CA LEU A 129 -4.04 -17.39 -16.22
C LEU A 129 -2.79 -17.75 -17.04
N ILE A 130 -1.70 -17.01 -16.89
CA ILE A 130 -0.45 -17.26 -17.60
C ILE A 130 0.35 -18.40 -16.97
N HIS A 131 0.48 -18.42 -15.64
CA HIS A 131 1.44 -19.29 -14.95
C HIS A 131 0.81 -20.42 -14.12
N GLY A 132 -0.49 -20.36 -13.84
CA GLY A 132 -1.17 -21.29 -12.94
C GLY A 132 -0.56 -21.32 -11.53
N CYS A 133 -0.75 -22.48 -10.85
CA CYS A 133 -0.37 -22.71 -9.44
C CYS A 133 1.07 -22.40 -9.14
N ASN A 134 1.95 -22.88 -10.00
CA ASN A 134 3.37 -22.86 -9.78
C ASN A 134 4.02 -22.24 -11.01
N ALA A 135 4.60 -21.06 -10.81
CA ALA A 135 5.34 -20.37 -11.85
C ALA A 135 6.80 -20.88 -11.85
N PHE A 136 7.02 -22.16 -12.18
CA PHE A 136 8.34 -22.78 -12.13
C PHE A 136 9.35 -22.13 -13.07
N ASP A 137 8.92 -21.76 -14.27
CA ASP A 137 9.78 -21.19 -15.33
C ASP A 137 9.97 -19.67 -15.19
N ALA A 138 9.36 -19.05 -14.18
CA ALA A 138 9.52 -17.62 -13.95
C ALA A 138 10.94 -17.31 -13.47
N LYS A 139 11.48 -16.14 -13.87
CA LYS A 139 12.80 -15.63 -13.41
C LYS A 139 12.99 -15.70 -11.90
N ARG A 140 11.90 -15.58 -11.14
CA ARG A 140 11.85 -15.87 -9.70
C ARG A 140 10.69 -16.83 -9.47
N PRO A 141 10.96 -18.15 -9.37
CA PRO A 141 9.94 -19.16 -9.19
C PRO A 141 9.12 -18.91 -7.92
N ARG A 142 7.82 -19.19 -7.98
CA ARG A 142 6.90 -19.05 -6.83
C ARG A 142 5.69 -19.96 -6.98
N SER A 143 5.10 -20.32 -5.84
CA SER A 143 3.85 -21.07 -5.76
C SER A 143 2.74 -20.22 -5.18
N GLN A 144 1.55 -20.31 -5.76
CA GLN A 144 0.35 -19.55 -5.36
C GLN A 144 -0.86 -20.48 -5.24
N PRO A 145 -0.85 -21.45 -4.30
CA PRO A 145 -1.89 -22.48 -4.20
C PRO A 145 -3.27 -21.91 -3.85
N MET A 146 -3.33 -20.73 -3.23
CA MET A 146 -4.60 -20.06 -2.88
C MET A 146 -5.19 -19.25 -4.05
N SER A 147 -4.55 -19.19 -5.21
CA SER A 147 -5.00 -18.30 -6.30
C SER A 147 -6.43 -18.55 -6.78
N PHE A 148 -6.90 -19.80 -6.74
CA PHE A 148 -8.25 -20.16 -7.18
C PHE A 148 -9.31 -19.99 -6.08
N TRP A 149 -8.89 -19.76 -4.83
CA TRP A 149 -9.80 -19.52 -3.73
C TRP A 149 -10.38 -18.10 -3.79
N THR A 150 -11.59 -17.96 -3.28
CA THR A 150 -12.24 -16.69 -3.00
C THR A 150 -12.07 -16.30 -1.53
N GLU A 151 -12.38 -15.05 -1.21
CA GLU A 151 -12.41 -14.59 0.19
C GLU A 151 -13.43 -15.39 1.03
N GLN A 152 -14.53 -15.82 0.42
CA GLN A 152 -15.55 -16.63 1.07
C GLN A 152 -15.03 -18.04 1.39
N ASP A 153 -14.36 -18.70 0.44
CA ASP A 153 -13.75 -20.02 0.69
C ASP A 153 -12.76 -19.97 1.86
N VAL A 154 -11.97 -18.89 1.95
CA VAL A 154 -11.01 -18.70 3.05
C VAL A 154 -11.72 -18.55 4.39
N LEU A 155 -12.73 -17.68 4.48
CA LEU A 155 -13.46 -17.44 5.73
C LEU A 155 -14.25 -18.68 6.17
N GLU A 156 -14.92 -19.35 5.23
CA GLU A 156 -15.62 -20.61 5.47
C GLU A 156 -14.67 -21.68 6.03
N TYR A 157 -13.49 -21.85 5.41
CA TYR A 157 -12.53 -22.83 5.83
C TYR A 157 -11.99 -22.54 7.25
N ILE A 158 -11.69 -21.28 7.56
CA ILE A 158 -11.27 -20.89 8.91
C ILE A 158 -12.39 -21.16 9.92
N TYR A 159 -13.63 -20.79 9.58
CA TYR A 159 -14.80 -20.93 10.45
C TYR A 159 -15.15 -22.39 10.74
N THR A 160 -15.14 -23.25 9.73
CA THR A 160 -15.51 -24.67 9.83
C THR A 160 -14.41 -25.49 10.49
N ARG A 161 -13.13 -25.21 10.17
CA ARG A 161 -11.98 -25.94 10.71
C ARG A 161 -11.47 -25.38 12.03
N LYS A 162 -12.08 -24.31 12.54
CA LYS A 162 -11.73 -23.64 13.81
C LYS A 162 -10.23 -23.30 13.87
N ILE A 163 -9.70 -22.79 12.76
CA ILE A 163 -8.29 -22.42 12.65
C ILE A 163 -8.08 -21.11 13.39
N PRO A 164 -7.10 -21.01 14.31
CA PRO A 164 -6.78 -19.74 14.95
C PRO A 164 -6.35 -18.67 13.92
N TYR A 165 -6.89 -17.46 14.06
CA TYR A 165 -6.57 -16.31 13.21
C TYR A 165 -6.36 -15.06 14.06
N ALA A 166 -5.87 -13.99 13.45
CA ALA A 166 -5.47 -12.79 14.20
C ALA A 166 -6.70 -12.07 14.80
N SER A 167 -6.60 -11.67 16.06
CA SER A 167 -7.71 -11.03 16.81
C SER A 167 -8.21 -9.72 16.20
N VAL A 168 -7.39 -9.04 15.37
CA VAL A 168 -7.79 -7.80 14.67
C VAL A 168 -8.95 -8.00 13.70
N TYR A 169 -9.19 -9.24 13.25
CA TYR A 169 -10.34 -9.59 12.43
C TYR A 169 -11.62 -9.76 13.27
N GLY A 170 -11.55 -9.80 14.60
CA GLY A 170 -12.70 -10.11 15.47
C GLY A 170 -13.21 -11.53 15.23
N ASP A 171 -14.51 -11.74 15.37
CA ASP A 171 -15.19 -13.00 15.06
C ASP A 171 -15.64 -13.09 13.60
N ILE A 172 -15.62 -14.31 13.04
CA ILE A 172 -16.26 -14.66 11.76
C ILE A 172 -17.72 -15.03 12.01
N PHE A 173 -18.64 -14.41 11.29
CA PHE A 173 -20.08 -14.68 11.34
C PHE A 173 -20.69 -14.79 9.93
N ILE A 174 -21.89 -15.34 9.85
CA ILE A 174 -22.66 -15.44 8.60
C ILE A 174 -23.70 -14.32 8.60
N GLY A 175 -23.65 -13.44 7.59
CA GLY A 175 -24.59 -12.34 7.43
C GLY A 175 -25.94 -12.82 6.88
N GLU A 176 -26.92 -11.91 6.86
CA GLU A 176 -28.25 -12.17 6.26
C GLU A 176 -28.17 -12.51 4.77
N ASP A 177 -27.10 -12.08 4.10
CA ASP A 177 -26.80 -12.41 2.70
C ASP A 177 -26.22 -13.81 2.50
N GLY A 178 -26.11 -14.60 3.56
CA GLY A 178 -25.55 -15.96 3.56
C GLY A 178 -24.03 -16.00 3.37
N LYS A 179 -23.34 -14.85 3.46
CA LYS A 179 -21.88 -14.78 3.30
C LYS A 179 -21.16 -14.68 4.64
N TYR A 180 -19.92 -15.13 4.65
CA TYR A 180 -19.03 -14.98 5.79
C TYR A 180 -18.44 -13.58 5.83
N HIS A 181 -18.47 -12.98 7.01
CA HIS A 181 -17.93 -11.65 7.31
C HIS A 181 -17.09 -11.71 8.57
N THR A 182 -16.23 -10.70 8.74
CA THR A 182 -15.48 -10.48 9.99
C THR A 182 -16.06 -9.28 10.74
N THR A 183 -16.14 -9.34 12.07
CA THR A 183 -16.64 -8.21 12.89
C THR A 183 -15.62 -7.08 13.02
N GLY A 184 -14.33 -7.37 12.79
CA GLY A 184 -13.24 -6.40 12.83
C GLY A 184 -12.79 -5.92 11.45
N ALA A 185 -11.47 -5.90 11.24
CA ALA A 185 -10.89 -5.46 9.98
C ALA A 185 -11.10 -6.50 8.87
N GLN A 186 -11.59 -6.11 7.70
CA GLN A 186 -11.73 -7.06 6.57
C GLN A 186 -10.36 -7.40 5.94
N ARG A 187 -9.48 -6.40 5.82
CA ARG A 187 -8.11 -6.56 5.31
C ARG A 187 -7.16 -5.67 6.08
N THR A 188 -5.98 -6.19 6.39
CA THR A 188 -4.95 -5.46 7.14
C THR A 188 -3.72 -5.17 6.28
N GLY A 189 -2.99 -4.12 6.64
CA GLY A 189 -1.85 -3.64 5.89
C GLY A 189 -0.93 -2.74 6.71
N CYS A 190 -0.09 -1.98 6.02
CA CYS A 190 0.78 -1.01 6.68
C CYS A 190 -0.05 0.17 7.20
N MET A 191 0.02 0.44 8.50
CA MET A 191 -0.72 1.53 9.18
C MET A 191 -0.39 2.93 8.62
N PHE A 192 0.80 3.10 8.04
CA PHE A 192 1.28 4.36 7.47
C PHE A 192 0.90 4.54 5.98
N CYS A 193 0.20 3.58 5.38
CA CYS A 193 -0.02 3.52 3.94
C CYS A 193 -1.29 4.26 3.53
N MET A 194 -1.16 5.28 2.69
CA MET A 194 -2.31 6.03 2.15
C MET A 194 -2.81 5.46 0.81
N PHE A 195 -2.24 4.35 0.31
CA PHE A 195 -2.82 3.68 -0.85
C PHE A 195 -4.23 3.18 -0.53
N GLY A 196 -5.17 3.55 -1.40
CA GLY A 196 -6.58 3.21 -1.29
C GLY A 196 -7.38 4.00 -0.26
N CYS A 197 -6.78 4.89 0.56
CA CYS A 197 -7.54 5.60 1.60
C CYS A 197 -8.69 6.46 1.03
N HIS A 198 -8.47 7.10 -0.12
CA HIS A 198 -9.48 7.84 -0.89
C HIS A 198 -10.66 7.01 -1.41
N LEU A 199 -10.65 5.68 -1.24
CA LEU A 199 -11.76 4.78 -1.59
C LEU A 199 -12.49 4.26 -0.36
N GLU A 200 -12.00 4.56 0.84
CA GLU A 200 -12.57 4.10 2.09
C GLU A 200 -13.76 4.97 2.48
N LYS A 201 -14.80 4.33 3.01
CA LYS A 201 -15.90 5.03 3.68
C LYS A 201 -15.44 5.49 5.06
N GLU A 202 -16.06 6.55 5.57
CA GLU A 202 -15.86 6.99 6.95
C GLU A 202 -16.61 6.06 7.93
N PRO A 203 -16.03 5.75 9.11
CA PRO A 203 -14.66 6.09 9.52
C PRO A 203 -13.61 5.30 8.72
N ASN A 204 -12.68 6.02 8.08
CA ASN A 204 -11.61 5.43 7.29
C ASN A 204 -10.48 4.93 8.20
N ARG A 205 -9.44 4.31 7.61
CA ARG A 205 -8.36 3.69 8.40
C ARG A 205 -7.64 4.66 9.33
N PHE A 206 -7.51 5.94 8.97
CA PHE A 206 -6.83 6.93 9.81
C PHE A 206 -7.74 7.40 10.94
N GLN A 207 -9.04 7.56 10.70
CA GLN A 207 -10.02 7.85 11.74
C GLN A 207 -10.10 6.69 12.75
N LYS A 208 -10.17 5.45 12.27
CA LYS A 208 -10.08 4.23 13.11
C LYS A 208 -8.74 4.13 13.87
N LEU A 209 -7.65 4.62 13.28
CA LEU A 209 -6.35 4.65 13.94
C LEU A 209 -6.33 5.66 15.09
N ALA A 210 -7.07 6.77 14.99
CA ALA A 210 -7.18 7.76 16.07
C ALA A 210 -7.76 7.15 17.34
N GLU A 211 -8.79 6.32 17.20
CA GLU A 211 -9.43 5.61 18.31
C GLU A 211 -8.55 4.48 18.86
N THR A 212 -8.08 3.61 17.96
CA THR A 212 -7.40 2.36 18.38
C THR A 212 -5.95 2.57 18.78
N HIS A 213 -5.25 3.54 18.18
CA HIS A 213 -3.81 3.78 18.37
C HIS A 213 -3.47 5.28 18.28
N PRO A 214 -3.94 6.13 19.22
CA PRO A 214 -3.85 7.59 19.12
C PRO A 214 -2.41 8.10 18.92
N LYS A 215 -1.42 7.52 19.59
CA LYS A 215 0.01 7.91 19.40
C LYS A 215 0.51 7.65 17.98
N ILE A 216 0.05 6.58 17.33
CA ILE A 216 0.42 6.27 15.94
C ILE A 216 -0.32 7.20 15.00
N TYR A 217 -1.59 7.50 15.28
CA TYR A 217 -2.35 8.51 14.56
C TYR A 217 -1.67 9.88 14.61
N ASP A 218 -1.29 10.37 15.79
CA ASP A 218 -0.62 11.66 15.96
C ASP A 218 0.70 11.70 15.17
N TYR A 219 1.48 10.61 15.20
CA TYR A 219 2.69 10.49 14.40
C TYR A 219 2.43 10.45 12.88
N CYS A 220 1.34 9.82 12.44
CA CYS A 220 0.95 9.79 11.04
C CYS A 220 0.49 11.16 10.56
N ILE A 221 -0.46 11.76 11.26
CA ILE A 221 -1.16 12.96 10.82
C ILE A 221 -0.34 14.21 11.08
N GLY A 222 0.25 14.32 12.27
CA GLY A 222 1.01 15.48 12.72
C GLY A 222 2.44 15.55 12.20
N GLY A 223 3.10 16.65 12.54
CA GLY A 223 4.46 16.97 12.08
C GLY A 223 4.53 17.30 10.60
N GLY A 224 5.72 17.08 10.04
CA GLY A 224 6.09 17.48 8.70
C GLY A 224 6.52 18.95 8.62
N ALA A 225 7.49 19.21 7.75
CA ALA A 225 8.02 20.54 7.52
C ALA A 225 8.28 20.74 6.03
N GLU A 226 8.27 22.01 5.63
CA GLU A 226 8.76 22.39 4.31
C GLU A 226 10.28 22.52 4.35
N MET A 227 10.97 21.83 3.44
CA MET A 227 12.41 21.92 3.25
C MET A 227 12.67 22.07 1.75
N ASP A 228 13.34 23.16 1.38
CA ASP A 228 13.61 23.52 -0.02
C ASP A 228 12.34 23.55 -0.90
N GLY A 229 11.24 24.10 -0.38
CA GLY A 229 9.94 24.16 -1.08
C GLY A 229 9.21 22.82 -1.19
N VAL A 230 9.68 21.78 -0.49
CA VAL A 230 9.08 20.44 -0.51
C VAL A 230 8.63 20.05 0.89
N TRP A 231 7.35 19.73 1.03
CA TRP A 231 6.76 19.15 2.22
C TRP A 231 7.22 17.71 2.44
N GLN A 232 7.79 17.47 3.62
CA GLN A 232 8.36 16.18 3.99
C GLN A 232 8.18 15.87 5.49
N PRO A 233 8.26 14.59 5.89
CA PRO A 233 8.30 14.21 7.30
C PRO A 233 9.42 14.92 8.06
N ASP A 234 9.19 15.20 9.34
CA ASP A 234 10.16 15.82 10.25
C ASP A 234 10.35 14.94 11.51
N ASN A 235 10.93 15.53 12.56
CA ASN A 235 11.13 14.81 13.83
C ASN A 235 9.85 14.66 14.67
N HIS A 236 8.77 15.36 14.32
CA HIS A 236 7.51 15.35 15.05
C HIS A 236 6.48 14.40 14.42
N GLY A 237 6.61 14.08 13.12
CA GLY A 237 5.75 13.11 12.47
C GLY A 237 5.92 13.02 10.96
N LEU A 238 4.99 12.28 10.33
CA LEU A 238 4.96 12.06 8.90
C LEU A 238 4.30 13.20 8.12
N GLY A 239 3.56 14.08 8.79
CA GLY A 239 2.85 15.20 8.17
C GLY A 239 1.82 14.75 7.13
N LEU A 240 1.20 13.58 7.32
CA LEU A 240 0.24 13.04 6.35
C LEU A 240 -1.05 13.87 6.30
N GLY A 241 -1.38 14.65 7.35
CA GLY A 241 -2.58 15.49 7.36
C GLY A 241 -2.64 16.47 6.18
N LYS A 242 -1.56 17.23 5.94
CA LYS A 242 -1.45 18.15 4.79
C LYS A 242 -1.62 17.41 3.45
N VAL A 243 -1.11 16.19 3.37
CA VAL A 243 -1.14 15.36 2.16
C VAL A 243 -2.52 14.76 1.92
N LEU A 244 -3.20 14.29 2.97
CA LEU A 244 -4.56 13.78 2.94
C LEU A 244 -5.55 14.89 2.56
N GLY A 245 -5.40 16.07 3.15
CA GLY A 245 -6.17 17.25 2.79
C GLY A 245 -6.02 17.63 1.31
N TYR A 246 -4.79 17.58 0.77
CA TYR A 246 -4.54 17.86 -0.65
C TYR A 246 -5.27 16.91 -1.61
N ILE A 247 -5.56 15.67 -1.18
CA ILE A 247 -6.31 14.69 -1.99
C ILE A 247 -7.78 14.56 -1.56
N GLY A 248 -8.27 15.46 -0.70
CA GLY A 248 -9.67 15.49 -0.25
C GLY A 248 -10.07 14.31 0.63
N VAL A 249 -9.14 13.70 1.36
CA VAL A 249 -9.44 12.61 2.30
C VAL A 249 -9.53 13.18 3.70
N ASN A 250 -10.71 13.04 4.34
CA ASN A 250 -10.90 13.41 5.74
C ASN A 250 -10.02 12.53 6.63
N TYR A 251 -9.38 13.12 7.63
CA TYR A 251 -8.56 12.40 8.60
C TYR A 251 -8.78 12.90 10.01
N GLU A 252 -9.72 13.83 10.20
CA GLU A 252 -10.05 14.39 11.50
C GLU A 252 -10.66 13.30 12.40
N LYS A 253 -10.42 13.43 13.70
CA LYS A 253 -11.02 12.52 14.68
C LYS A 253 -12.53 12.63 14.54
N PRO A 254 -13.28 11.50 14.51
CA PRO A 254 -14.73 11.57 14.60
C PRO A 254 -15.06 12.44 15.82
N SER A 255 -15.89 13.47 15.63
CA SER A 255 -16.39 14.24 16.77
C SER A 255 -17.08 13.25 17.69
N ASP A 256 -16.74 13.25 18.98
CA ASP A 256 -17.57 12.62 19.99
C ASP A 256 -18.97 13.19 19.76
N ALA A 257 -19.90 12.38 19.27
CA ALA A 257 -21.30 12.77 19.22
C ALA A 257 -21.62 13.16 20.66
N GLU A 258 -21.94 14.44 20.86
CA GLU A 258 -22.34 14.97 22.16
C GLU A 258 -23.30 13.96 22.79
N GLY A 259 -22.91 13.45 23.97
CA GLY A 259 -23.79 12.60 24.75
C GLY A 259 -25.09 13.34 24.99
N GLY A 260 -26.16 12.86 24.35
CA GLY A 260 -27.54 13.19 24.62
C GLY A 260 -28.21 12.03 25.33
#